data_AF-A0A0C5H194-F1
#
_entry.id   AF-A0A0C5H194-F1
#
_cell.length_a   1.000
_cell.length_b   1.000
_cell.length_c   1.000
_cell.angle_alpha   90.00
_cell.angle_beta   90.00
_cell.angle_gamma   90.00
#
_symmetry.space_group_name_H-M   'P 1'
#
loop_
_entity.id
_entity.type
_entity.pdbx_description
1 polymer ?
#
loop_
_entity_poly.entity_id
_entity_poly.type
_entity_poly.pdbx_seq_one_letter_code
_entity_poly.pdbx_strand_id
1 'polypeptide(L)'
;MELPNIIQQFIGNSVLEPNKIGQSPSDVYSFNRNNETFFLKRSSTLYTETTYSVSREAKMLSWLSEKLKVPELIMTFQDEQFELMITKAINAKPISALFLTDQELLAIYKEALNLLNSVAIIDCPFISNIDHRLKESKFFIDNQLLDDIDQDDFDAELWGDHRTYLSLWNELTETRVEERLVFSHGDITDSNIFIDKFNEIYFLDLGRAGLADEFVDISFVERCLREDASEETAKIFLKHLKNDRPDKRNYFLKLDELN
;
A
#
# COMPACT_ATOMS: atom_id res chain seq x y z
N MET A 1 18.64 -13.74 -12.45
CA MET A 1 18.64 -13.39 -11.01
C MET A 1 19.19 -14.58 -10.25
N GLU A 2 20.20 -14.39 -9.41
CA GLU A 2 20.67 -15.43 -8.50
C GLU A 2 19.78 -15.42 -7.26
N LEU A 3 19.18 -16.57 -6.93
CA LEU A 3 18.27 -16.71 -5.80
C LEU A 3 18.88 -17.58 -4.70
N PRO A 4 18.52 -17.37 -3.42
CA PRO A 4 18.97 -18.24 -2.34
C PRO A 4 18.53 -19.70 -2.55
N ASN A 5 19.36 -20.67 -2.14
CA ASN A 5 19.10 -22.10 -2.34
C ASN A 5 17.70 -22.55 -1.90
N ILE A 6 17.21 -22.05 -0.77
CA ILE A 6 15.88 -22.43 -0.26
C ILE A 6 14.74 -21.93 -1.17
N ILE A 7 14.90 -20.74 -1.75
CA ILE A 7 13.96 -20.15 -2.70
C ILE A 7 14.03 -20.90 -4.04
N GLN A 8 15.24 -21.21 -4.53
CA GLN A 8 15.44 -22.01 -5.74
C GLN A 8 14.82 -23.41 -5.61
N GLN A 9 14.98 -24.06 -4.46
CA GLN A 9 14.39 -25.38 -4.21
C GLN A 9 12.86 -25.35 -4.26
N PHE A 10 12.24 -24.27 -3.78
CA PHE A 10 10.79 -24.11 -3.87
C PHE A 10 10.32 -23.86 -5.31
N ILE A 11 10.97 -22.94 -6.03
CA ILE A 11 10.62 -22.58 -7.42
C ILE A 11 10.89 -23.76 -8.37
N GLY A 12 11.96 -24.51 -8.15
CA GLY A 12 12.39 -25.60 -9.01
C GLY A 12 12.75 -25.10 -10.41
N ASN A 13 12.16 -25.73 -11.44
CA ASN A 13 12.41 -25.39 -12.84
C ASN A 13 11.39 -24.39 -13.41
N SER A 14 10.54 -23.80 -12.56
CA SER A 14 9.52 -22.85 -13.01
C SER A 14 10.17 -21.57 -13.54
N VAL A 15 9.65 -21.05 -14.65
CA VAL A 15 10.09 -19.78 -15.24
C VAL A 15 9.52 -18.64 -14.41
N LEU A 16 10.40 -17.71 -14.03
CA LEU A 16 10.01 -16.46 -13.40
C LEU A 16 9.67 -15.43 -14.48
N GLU A 17 8.44 -14.95 -14.47
CA GLU A 17 7.96 -13.91 -15.35
C GLU A 17 7.92 -12.59 -14.58
N PRO A 18 8.70 -11.56 -14.99
CA PRO A 18 8.71 -10.29 -14.29
C PRO A 18 7.35 -9.60 -14.42
N ASN A 19 6.79 -9.19 -13.29
CA ASN A 19 5.63 -8.32 -13.24
C ASN A 19 6.11 -6.88 -13.00
N LYS A 20 5.89 -6.01 -13.98
CA LYS A 20 6.31 -4.59 -13.93
C LYS A 20 5.18 -3.65 -13.52
N ILE A 21 4.08 -4.19 -13.00
CA ILE A 21 2.97 -3.41 -12.48
C ILE A 21 3.34 -2.98 -11.05
N GLY A 22 3.47 -1.67 -10.83
CA GLY A 22 3.80 -1.06 -9.53
C GLY A 22 4.94 -0.04 -9.64
N GLN A 23 4.94 0.95 -8.73
CA GLN A 23 5.97 2.00 -8.63
C GLN A 23 6.94 1.78 -7.46
N SER A 24 6.80 0.68 -6.72
CA SER A 24 7.65 0.37 -5.57
C SER A 24 9.08 -0.01 -5.99
N PRO A 25 10.09 0.14 -5.12
CA PRO A 25 11.46 -0.32 -5.38
C PRO A 25 11.63 -1.85 -5.32
N SER A 26 10.54 -2.61 -5.18
CA SER A 26 10.57 -4.07 -5.12
C SER A 26 10.42 -4.71 -6.50
N ASP A 27 11.18 -5.78 -6.74
CA ASP A 27 10.96 -6.64 -7.90
C ASP A 27 9.84 -7.66 -7.60
N VAL A 28 8.92 -7.84 -8.54
CA VAL A 28 7.86 -8.86 -8.47
C VAL A 28 7.97 -9.83 -9.64
N TYR A 29 7.87 -11.13 -9.37
CA TYR A 29 7.86 -12.17 -10.40
C TYR A 29 6.72 -13.14 -10.16
N SER A 30 5.99 -13.52 -11.21
CA SER A 30 5.04 -14.64 -11.17
C SER A 30 5.68 -15.92 -11.66
N PHE A 31 5.26 -17.07 -11.13
CA PHE A 31 5.65 -18.37 -11.64
C PHE A 31 4.59 -19.44 -11.35
N ASN A 32 4.56 -20.47 -12.20
CA ASN A 32 3.62 -21.59 -12.06
C ASN A 32 4.34 -22.83 -11.54
N ARG A 33 3.79 -23.46 -10.50
CA ARG A 33 4.28 -24.73 -9.94
C ARG A 33 3.09 -25.64 -9.63
N ASN A 34 3.12 -26.88 -10.12
CA ASN A 34 2.06 -27.87 -9.88
C ASN A 34 0.64 -27.37 -10.22
N ASN A 35 0.48 -26.65 -11.33
CA ASN A 35 -0.78 -25.99 -11.76
C ASN A 35 -1.30 -24.89 -10.82
N GLU A 36 -0.48 -24.39 -9.91
CA GLU A 36 -0.78 -23.23 -9.08
C GLU A 36 0.17 -22.08 -9.44
N THR A 37 -0.34 -20.85 -9.33
CA THR A 37 0.45 -19.63 -9.57
C THR A 37 0.91 -19.06 -8.25
N PHE A 38 2.16 -18.57 -8.22
CA PHE A 38 2.80 -17.95 -7.08
C PHE A 38 3.44 -16.63 -7.49
N PHE A 39 3.66 -15.75 -6.52
CA PHE A 39 4.39 -14.51 -6.69
C PHE A 39 5.60 -14.49 -5.77
N LEU A 40 6.76 -14.12 -6.32
CA LEU A 40 7.99 -13.82 -5.60
C LEU A 40 8.14 -12.29 -5.56
N LYS A 41 8.11 -11.69 -4.38
CA LYS A 41 8.47 -10.27 -4.17
C LYS A 41 9.85 -10.20 -3.54
N ARG A 42 10.67 -9.25 -3.97
CA ARG A 42 12.04 -9.05 -3.51
C ARG A 42 12.34 -7.57 -3.34
N SER A 43 12.93 -7.18 -2.21
CA SER A 43 13.46 -5.84 -1.99
C SER A 43 14.90 -5.88 -1.47
N SER A 44 15.63 -4.78 -1.64
CA SER A 44 16.97 -4.60 -1.06
C SER A 44 16.88 -4.43 0.47
N THR A 45 17.84 -4.97 1.22
CA THR A 45 17.96 -4.75 2.67
C THR A 45 18.18 -3.28 3.05
N LEU A 46 18.49 -2.41 2.08
CA LEU A 46 18.44 -0.95 2.26
C LEU A 46 17.07 -0.47 2.77
N TYR A 47 15.99 -1.16 2.41
CA TYR A 47 14.61 -0.81 2.77
C TYR A 47 14.08 -1.55 4.00
N THR A 48 14.91 -2.33 4.71
CA THR A 48 14.46 -3.16 5.86
C THR A 48 13.73 -2.36 6.95
N GLU A 49 14.15 -1.12 7.20
CA GLU A 49 13.54 -0.26 8.23
C GLU A 49 12.37 0.60 7.71
N THR A 50 11.91 0.36 6.48
CA THR A 50 10.86 1.14 5.81
C THR A 50 9.64 0.28 5.47
N THR A 51 8.58 0.90 5.01
CA THR A 51 7.34 0.29 4.51
C THR A 51 7.53 -0.45 3.18
N TYR A 52 8.71 -0.34 2.56
CA TYR A 52 9.11 -1.13 1.38
C TYR A 52 9.85 -2.42 1.74
N SER A 53 10.04 -2.70 3.03
CA SER A 53 10.54 -4.00 3.48
C SER A 53 9.58 -5.13 3.12
N VAL A 54 10.07 -6.11 2.36
CA VAL A 54 9.31 -7.33 2.07
C VAL A 54 9.12 -8.17 3.32
N SER A 55 10.08 -8.16 4.25
CA SER A 55 9.93 -8.80 5.57
C SER A 55 8.81 -8.16 6.39
N ARG A 56 8.61 -6.84 6.29
CA ARG A 56 7.50 -6.12 6.93
C ARG A 56 6.16 -6.54 6.34
N GLU A 57 6.03 -6.53 5.01
CA GLU A 57 4.80 -6.98 4.34
C GLU A 57 4.47 -8.45 4.68
N ALA A 58 5.45 -9.35 4.66
CA ALA A 58 5.24 -10.75 5.00
C ALA A 58 4.74 -10.95 6.44
N LYS A 59 5.26 -10.17 7.39
CA LYS A 59 4.72 -10.16 8.77
C LYS A 59 3.26 -9.70 8.79
N MET A 60 2.85 -8.78 7.90
CA MET A 60 1.47 -8.28 7.84
C MET A 60 0.54 -9.31 7.26
N LEU A 61 0.96 -9.99 6.20
CA LEU A 61 0.22 -11.13 5.66
C LEU A 61 -0.03 -12.19 6.72
N SER A 62 1.00 -12.58 7.50
CA SER A 62 0.83 -13.55 8.59
C SER A 62 -0.10 -13.05 9.70
N TRP A 63 -0.04 -11.77 10.06
CA TRP A 63 -0.89 -11.22 11.12
C TRP A 63 -2.36 -11.07 10.66
N LEU A 64 -2.58 -10.78 9.38
CA LEU A 64 -3.90 -10.54 8.79
C LEU A 64 -4.61 -11.78 8.28
N SER A 65 -3.92 -12.91 8.06
CA SER A 65 -4.52 -14.11 7.45
C SER A 65 -5.78 -14.63 8.15
N GLU A 66 -5.89 -14.39 9.47
CA GLU A 66 -7.05 -14.78 10.29
C GLU A 66 -8.07 -13.64 10.49
N LYS A 67 -7.83 -12.46 9.91
CA LYS A 67 -8.62 -11.24 10.12
C LYS A 67 -9.24 -10.69 8.83
N LEU A 68 -8.48 -10.72 7.75
CA LEU A 68 -8.86 -10.22 6.43
C LEU A 68 -8.45 -11.24 5.36
N LYS A 69 -9.06 -11.15 4.17
CA LYS A 69 -8.62 -11.94 3.03
C LYS A 69 -7.36 -11.29 2.45
N VAL A 70 -6.25 -12.02 2.54
CA VAL A 70 -4.94 -11.61 2.03
C VAL A 70 -4.29 -12.80 1.33
N PRO A 71 -3.27 -12.60 0.48
CA PRO A 71 -2.52 -13.70 -0.11
C PRO A 71 -1.92 -14.64 0.95
N GLU A 72 -1.95 -15.95 0.67
CA GLU A 72 -1.30 -16.94 1.52
C GLU A 72 0.22 -16.78 1.43
N LEU A 73 0.87 -16.47 2.55
CA LEU A 73 2.32 -16.44 2.65
C LEU A 73 2.87 -17.87 2.72
N ILE A 74 3.72 -18.23 1.76
CA ILE A 74 4.30 -19.56 1.66
C ILE A 74 5.65 -19.64 2.36
N MET A 75 6.52 -18.67 2.11
CA MET A 75 7.82 -18.60 2.75
C MET A 75 8.44 -17.22 2.63
N THR A 76 9.39 -16.95 3.51
CA THR A 76 10.24 -15.76 3.50
C THR A 76 11.71 -16.15 3.51
N PHE A 77 12.56 -15.23 3.07
CA PHE A 77 14.00 -15.35 3.20
C PHE A 77 14.62 -13.95 3.32
N GLN A 78 15.69 -13.85 4.11
CA GLN A 78 16.48 -12.62 4.21
C GLN A 78 17.96 -12.99 4.31
N ASP A 79 18.80 -12.30 3.54
CA ASP A 79 20.25 -12.31 3.70
C ASP A 79 20.78 -10.87 3.89
N GLU A 80 22.08 -10.66 3.66
CA GLU A 80 22.71 -9.34 3.82
C GLU A 80 22.28 -8.33 2.74
N GLN A 81 21.78 -8.79 1.59
CA GLN A 81 21.50 -7.96 0.42
C GLN A 81 20.00 -7.84 0.11
N PHE A 82 19.22 -8.90 0.35
CA PHE A 82 17.82 -8.95 -0.07
C PHE A 82 16.88 -9.56 0.97
N GLU A 83 15.66 -9.05 0.96
CA GLU A 83 14.48 -9.67 1.57
C GLU A 83 13.60 -10.23 0.47
N LEU A 84 13.08 -11.44 0.66
CA LEU A 84 12.21 -12.13 -0.29
C LEU A 84 11.01 -12.75 0.43
N MET A 85 9.88 -12.77 -0.27
CA MET A 85 8.73 -13.58 0.11
C MET A 85 8.11 -14.26 -1.10
N ILE A 86 7.51 -15.43 -0.87
CA ILE A 86 6.66 -16.11 -1.84
C ILE A 86 5.26 -16.16 -1.30
N THR A 87 4.30 -15.71 -2.11
CA THR A 87 2.87 -15.83 -1.82
C THR A 87 2.17 -16.67 -2.89
N LYS A 88 1.05 -17.28 -2.52
CA LYS A 88 0.16 -17.94 -3.47
C LYS A 88 -0.71 -16.90 -4.16
N ALA A 89 -0.91 -17.05 -5.48
CA ALA A 89 -1.85 -16.22 -6.21
C ALA A 89 -3.27 -16.40 -5.66
N ILE A 90 -4.01 -15.30 -5.58
CA ILE A 90 -5.43 -15.29 -5.23
C ILE A 90 -6.28 -15.43 -6.50
N ASN A 91 -7.46 -16.04 -6.36
CA ASN A 91 -8.43 -16.14 -7.46
C ASN A 91 -9.38 -14.93 -7.47
N ALA A 92 -8.80 -13.74 -7.58
CA ALA A 92 -9.49 -12.45 -7.58
C ALA A 92 -8.84 -11.52 -8.62
N LYS A 93 -9.50 -10.40 -8.94
CA LYS A 93 -8.98 -9.39 -9.87
C LYS A 93 -8.87 -8.03 -9.16
N PRO A 94 -7.85 -7.21 -9.48
CA PRO A 94 -7.81 -5.86 -8.97
C PRO A 94 -9.03 -5.09 -9.51
N ILE A 95 -9.56 -4.15 -8.72
CA ILE A 95 -10.74 -3.39 -9.15
C ILE A 95 -10.44 -2.52 -10.37
N SER A 96 -9.19 -2.11 -10.57
CA SER A 96 -8.69 -1.44 -11.79
C SER A 96 -8.92 -2.24 -13.09
N ALA A 97 -9.03 -3.57 -12.99
CA ALA A 97 -9.27 -4.45 -14.13
C ALA A 97 -10.76 -4.79 -14.35
N LEU A 98 -11.66 -4.18 -13.57
CA LEU A 98 -13.11 -4.42 -13.63
C LEU A 98 -13.82 -3.21 -14.26
N PHE A 99 -14.87 -3.50 -15.04
CA PHE A 99 -15.77 -2.46 -15.54
C PHE A 99 -16.85 -2.19 -14.49
N LEU A 100 -16.56 -1.28 -13.56
CA LEU A 100 -17.43 -0.90 -12.45
C LEU A 100 -18.14 0.42 -12.76
N THR A 101 -19.37 0.56 -12.27
CA THR A 101 -20.04 1.86 -12.18
C THR A 101 -19.52 2.66 -10.99
N ASP A 102 -19.63 3.98 -11.01
CA ASP A 102 -19.32 4.86 -9.88
C ASP A 102 -19.94 4.39 -8.55
N GLN A 103 -21.18 3.88 -8.59
CA GLN A 103 -21.89 3.39 -7.41
C GLN A 103 -21.28 2.09 -6.87
N GLU A 104 -20.86 1.18 -7.75
CA GLU A 104 -20.19 -0.06 -7.37
C GLU A 104 -18.81 0.24 -6.78
N LEU A 105 -18.02 1.11 -7.42
CA LEU A 105 -16.71 1.51 -6.92
C LEU A 105 -16.81 2.16 -5.53
N LEU A 106 -17.75 3.09 -5.36
CA LEU A 106 -18.04 3.69 -4.05
C LEU A 106 -18.44 2.66 -3.00
N ALA A 107 -19.28 1.69 -3.37
CA ALA A 107 -19.70 0.64 -2.45
C ALA A 107 -18.52 -0.25 -2.01
N ILE A 108 -17.64 -0.61 -2.95
CA ILE A 108 -16.44 -1.40 -2.69
C ILE A 108 -15.51 -0.69 -1.73
N TYR A 109 -15.16 0.58 -1.99
CA TYR A 109 -14.24 1.31 -1.11
C TYR A 109 -14.83 1.53 0.29
N LYS A 110 -16.13 1.79 0.40
CA LYS A 110 -16.80 1.88 1.70
C LYS A 110 -16.73 0.57 2.47
N GLU A 111 -16.91 -0.56 1.78
CA GLU A 111 -16.79 -1.88 2.41
C GLU A 111 -15.35 -2.20 2.78
N ALA A 112 -14.37 -1.88 1.92
CA ALA A 112 -12.96 -2.03 2.22
C ALA A 112 -12.56 -1.26 3.49
N LEU A 113 -12.99 0.01 3.63
CA LEU A 113 -12.78 0.79 4.84
C LEU A 113 -13.48 0.20 6.07
N ASN A 114 -14.70 -0.33 5.92
CA ASN A 114 -15.40 -0.99 7.02
C ASN A 114 -14.65 -2.24 7.51
N LEU A 115 -14.15 -3.06 6.58
CA LEU A 115 -13.36 -4.25 6.89
C LEU A 115 -12.07 -3.88 7.62
N LEU A 116 -11.31 -2.90 7.12
CA LEU A 116 -10.10 -2.40 7.78
C LEU A 116 -10.40 -1.88 9.19
N ASN A 117 -11.45 -1.06 9.35
CA ASN A 117 -11.86 -0.52 10.65
C ASN A 117 -12.37 -1.59 11.63
N SER A 118 -12.78 -2.76 11.15
CA SER A 118 -13.21 -3.88 12.00
C SER A 118 -12.04 -4.67 12.59
N VAL A 119 -10.83 -4.49 12.07
CA VAL A 119 -9.63 -5.18 12.54
C VAL A 119 -9.26 -4.66 13.93
N ALA A 120 -9.22 -5.59 14.91
CA ALA A 120 -8.72 -5.27 16.23
C ALA A 120 -7.22 -4.90 16.16
N ILE A 121 -6.88 -3.72 16.65
CA ILE A 121 -5.51 -3.18 16.63
C ILE A 121 -4.59 -3.78 17.70
N ILE A 122 -5.13 -4.64 18.59
CA ILE A 122 -4.32 -5.31 19.60
C ILE A 122 -3.30 -6.23 18.93
N ASP A 123 -2.08 -6.21 19.45
CA ASP A 123 -0.95 -6.94 18.91
C ASP A 123 -0.67 -6.63 17.43
N CYS A 124 -1.09 -5.45 16.93
CA CYS A 124 -0.69 -5.01 15.61
C CYS A 124 0.83 -4.87 15.59
N PRO A 125 1.52 -5.63 14.73
CA PRO A 125 2.99 -5.73 14.73
C PRO A 125 3.71 -4.46 14.29
N PHE A 126 3.04 -3.53 13.60
CA PHE A 126 3.65 -2.29 13.15
C PHE A 126 2.79 -1.05 13.42
N ILE A 127 3.50 0.04 13.68
CA ILE A 127 2.98 1.39 13.67
C ILE A 127 3.38 2.06 12.35
N SER A 128 2.44 2.77 11.74
CA SER A 128 2.60 3.55 10.50
C SER A 128 2.14 4.99 10.73
N ASN A 129 2.31 5.49 11.95
CA ASN A 129 1.90 6.83 12.36
C ASN A 129 2.79 7.92 11.72
N ILE A 130 2.43 9.18 11.92
CA ILE A 130 3.14 10.34 11.35
C ILE A 130 4.63 10.32 11.73
N ASP A 131 4.99 10.00 12.98
CA ASP A 131 6.41 9.91 13.38
C ASP A 131 7.19 8.89 12.55
N HIS A 132 6.63 7.70 12.35
CA HIS A 132 7.26 6.65 11.55
C HIS A 132 7.43 7.09 10.09
N ARG A 133 6.36 7.58 9.47
CA ARG A 133 6.34 7.99 8.05
C ARG A 133 7.19 9.24 7.77
N LEU A 134 7.27 10.19 8.70
CA LEU A 134 8.18 11.35 8.57
C LEU A 134 9.66 10.95 8.71
N LYS A 135 9.97 10.01 9.61
CA LYS A 135 11.33 9.48 9.73
C LYS A 135 11.75 8.73 8.46
N GLU A 136 10.85 7.91 7.94
CA GLU A 136 11.03 7.16 6.69
C GLU A 136 11.22 8.07 5.48
N SER A 137 10.31 9.01 5.24
CA SER A 137 10.45 9.98 4.15
C SER A 137 11.75 10.76 4.24
N LYS A 138 12.19 11.14 5.45
CA LYS A 138 13.49 11.79 5.64
C LYS A 138 14.65 10.89 5.21
N PHE A 139 14.56 9.59 5.50
CA PHE A 139 15.53 8.61 5.03
C PHE A 139 15.55 8.52 3.49
N PHE A 140 14.39 8.51 2.84
CA PHE A 140 14.34 8.51 1.36
C PHE A 140 14.94 9.77 0.76
N ILE A 141 14.64 10.94 1.31
CA ILE A 141 15.22 12.23 0.89
C ILE A 141 16.75 12.23 1.07
N ASP A 142 17.24 11.84 2.24
CA ASP A 142 18.67 11.90 2.57
C ASP A 142 19.51 10.92 1.75
N ASN A 143 18.91 9.82 1.30
CA ASN A 143 19.58 8.80 0.49
C ASN A 143 19.26 8.90 -1.01
N GLN A 144 18.51 9.93 -1.44
CA GLN A 144 18.11 10.13 -2.85
C GLN A 144 17.39 8.90 -3.43
N LEU A 145 16.44 8.36 -2.66
CA LEU A 145 15.67 7.15 -3.01
C LEU A 145 14.26 7.46 -3.54
N LEU A 146 13.90 8.75 -3.66
CA LEU A 146 12.69 9.21 -4.32
C LEU A 146 13.00 9.48 -5.79
N ASP A 147 12.02 9.22 -6.65
CA ASP A 147 12.10 9.57 -8.07
C ASP A 147 12.20 11.08 -8.26
N ASP A 148 12.63 11.52 -9.45
CA ASP A 148 12.61 12.94 -9.79
C ASP A 148 11.17 13.46 -9.81
N ILE A 149 10.94 14.66 -9.28
CA ILE A 149 9.62 15.29 -9.29
C ILE A 149 9.24 15.59 -10.74
N ASP A 150 8.27 14.84 -11.28
CA ASP A 150 7.68 15.12 -12.58
C ASP A 150 6.82 16.39 -12.50
N GLN A 151 7.31 17.47 -13.11
CA GLN A 151 6.61 18.76 -13.11
C GLN A 151 5.33 18.73 -13.97
N ASP A 152 5.13 17.71 -14.80
CA ASP A 152 3.94 17.56 -15.64
C ASP A 152 2.86 16.67 -14.97
N ASP A 153 3.21 15.91 -13.93
CA ASP A 153 2.32 14.95 -13.23
C ASP A 153 2.14 15.24 -11.73
N PHE A 154 2.81 16.26 -11.18
CA PHE A 154 2.63 16.61 -9.76
C PHE A 154 1.30 17.36 -9.53
N ASP A 155 0.59 17.00 -8.45
CA ASP A 155 -0.64 17.67 -8.03
C ASP A 155 -0.31 19.08 -7.51
N ALA A 156 -0.37 20.08 -8.40
CA ALA A 156 -0.02 21.47 -8.08
C ALA A 156 -0.93 22.08 -6.99
N GLU A 157 -2.16 21.59 -6.83
CA GLU A 157 -3.04 22.03 -5.74
C GLU A 157 -2.56 21.47 -4.40
N LEU A 158 -2.17 20.19 -4.38
CA LEU A 158 -1.62 19.54 -3.20
C LEU A 158 -0.25 20.11 -2.81
N TRP A 159 0.67 20.28 -3.76
CA TRP A 159 2.02 20.76 -3.52
C TRP A 159 2.11 22.27 -3.28
N GLY A 160 1.16 23.06 -3.77
CA GLY A 160 1.18 24.51 -3.66
C GLY A 160 2.48 25.13 -4.19
N ASP A 161 3.18 25.90 -3.36
CA ASP A 161 4.44 26.57 -3.71
C ASP A 161 5.69 25.69 -3.54
N HIS A 162 5.54 24.47 -3.03
CA HIS A 162 6.65 23.55 -2.81
C HIS A 162 7.22 23.03 -4.14
N ARG A 163 8.55 22.94 -4.23
CA ARG A 163 9.27 22.45 -5.44
C ARG A 163 10.31 21.38 -5.12
N THR A 164 10.41 20.98 -3.86
CA THR A 164 11.32 19.92 -3.41
C THR A 164 10.65 19.09 -2.32
N TYR A 165 10.95 17.79 -2.28
CA TYR A 165 10.50 16.91 -1.21
C TYR A 165 10.91 17.42 0.18
N LEU A 166 12.12 18.00 0.31
CA LEU A 166 12.58 18.59 1.57
C LEU A 166 11.71 19.77 2.02
N SER A 167 11.26 20.62 1.09
CA SER A 167 10.39 21.74 1.44
C SER A 167 9.01 21.28 1.92
N LEU A 168 8.46 20.22 1.32
CA LEU A 168 7.21 19.61 1.74
C LEU A 168 7.35 18.87 3.08
N TRP A 169 8.46 18.15 3.28
CA TRP A 169 8.79 17.49 4.55
C TRP A 169 8.90 18.48 5.72
N ASN A 170 9.50 19.65 5.49
CA ASN A 170 9.59 20.71 6.51
C ASN A 170 8.20 21.22 6.90
N GLU A 171 7.32 21.48 5.92
CA GLU A 171 5.93 21.89 6.18
C GLU A 171 5.20 20.85 7.04
N LEU A 172 5.23 19.58 6.64
CA LEU A 172 4.54 18.51 7.37
C LEU A 172 5.06 18.34 8.80
N THR A 173 6.36 18.56 9.02
CA THR A 173 6.95 18.53 10.36
C THR A 173 6.46 19.68 11.25
N GLU A 174 6.14 20.84 10.66
CA GLU A 174 5.64 22.03 11.38
C GLU A 174 4.11 22.03 11.55
N THR A 175 3.37 21.36 10.67
CA THR A 175 1.90 21.43 10.56
C THR A 175 1.18 20.14 10.97
N ARG A 176 1.79 19.37 11.87
CA ARG A 176 1.31 18.04 12.29
C ARG A 176 -0.15 18.07 12.76
N VAL A 177 -0.92 17.10 12.27
CA VAL A 177 -2.30 16.87 12.72
C VAL A 177 -2.34 15.84 13.86
N GLU A 178 -3.38 15.91 14.70
CA GLU A 178 -3.59 14.90 15.76
C GLU A 178 -3.95 13.54 15.16
N GLU A 179 -3.39 12.45 15.70
CA GLU A 179 -3.64 11.09 15.22
C GLU A 179 -4.65 10.34 16.08
N ARG A 180 -5.61 9.69 15.42
CA ARG A 180 -6.49 8.67 15.99
C ARG A 180 -6.17 7.33 15.34
N LEU A 181 -5.38 6.52 16.04
CA LEU A 181 -4.88 5.28 15.50
C LEU A 181 -5.99 4.24 15.29
N VAL A 182 -6.09 3.76 14.06
CA VAL A 182 -6.87 2.59 13.62
C VAL A 182 -5.94 1.66 12.85
N PHE A 183 -6.42 0.48 12.48
CA PHE A 183 -5.69 -0.32 11.50
C PHE A 183 -5.87 0.32 10.12
N SER A 184 -4.77 0.60 9.45
CA SER A 184 -4.75 1.21 8.13
C SER A 184 -4.00 0.33 7.13
N HIS A 185 -4.47 0.31 5.89
CA HIS A 185 -3.76 -0.29 4.75
C HIS A 185 -2.53 0.55 4.36
N GLY A 186 -2.69 1.87 4.33
CA GLY A 186 -1.61 2.81 3.98
C GLY A 186 -1.36 2.98 2.48
N ASP A 187 -2.13 2.29 1.63
CA ASP A 187 -2.04 2.35 0.16
C ASP A 187 -3.28 1.72 -0.51
N ILE A 188 -4.47 2.16 -0.11
CA ILE A 188 -5.75 1.60 -0.56
C ILE A 188 -6.14 2.10 -1.96
N THR A 189 -5.49 1.56 -2.98
CA THR A 189 -5.72 1.92 -4.40
C THR A 189 -6.51 0.85 -5.15
N ASP A 190 -6.92 1.19 -6.38
CA ASP A 190 -7.66 0.33 -7.29
C ASP A 190 -6.86 -0.91 -7.77
N SER A 191 -5.54 -0.83 -7.64
CA SER A 191 -4.59 -1.90 -7.96
C SER A 191 -4.27 -2.81 -6.77
N ASN A 192 -4.58 -2.39 -5.54
CA ASN A 192 -4.29 -3.12 -4.30
C ASN A 192 -5.53 -3.74 -3.65
N ILE A 193 -6.73 -3.33 -4.07
CA ILE A 193 -8.00 -3.94 -3.69
C ILE A 193 -8.45 -4.91 -4.78
N PHE A 194 -8.67 -6.16 -4.38
CA PHE A 194 -9.05 -7.24 -5.29
C PHE A 194 -10.42 -7.79 -4.94
N ILE A 195 -11.19 -8.20 -5.96
CA ILE A 195 -12.51 -8.79 -5.80
C ILE A 195 -12.57 -10.14 -6.51
N ASP A 196 -13.10 -11.14 -5.81
CA ASP A 196 -13.35 -12.46 -6.37
C ASP A 196 -14.76 -12.59 -6.99
N LYS A 197 -15.05 -13.76 -7.57
CA LYS A 197 -16.36 -14.03 -8.20
C LYS A 197 -17.56 -14.04 -7.23
N PHE A 198 -17.31 -13.99 -5.93
CA PHE A 198 -18.32 -13.96 -4.87
C PHE A 198 -18.43 -12.58 -4.22
N ASN A 199 -17.74 -11.57 -4.77
CA ASN A 199 -17.63 -10.22 -4.23
C ASN A 199 -16.92 -10.15 -2.87
N GLU A 200 -16.04 -11.11 -2.56
CA GLU A 200 -15.16 -10.99 -1.40
C GLU A 200 -13.99 -10.05 -1.74
N ILE A 201 -13.66 -9.16 -0.80
CA ILE A 201 -12.56 -8.20 -0.92
C ILE A 201 -11.28 -8.80 -0.36
N TYR A 202 -10.20 -8.74 -1.16
CA TYR A 202 -8.84 -9.12 -0.81
C TYR A 202 -7.94 -7.87 -0.80
N PHE A 203 -7.02 -7.81 0.16
CA PHE A 203 -6.06 -6.71 0.31
C PHE A 203 -4.65 -7.19 -0.05
N LEU A 204 -3.96 -6.43 -0.89
CA LEU A 204 -2.60 -6.68 -1.37
C LEU A 204 -1.72 -5.46 -1.17
N ASP A 205 -0.40 -5.66 -1.21
CA ASP A 205 0.61 -4.63 -0.93
C ASP A 205 0.49 -4.01 0.46
N LEU A 206 0.67 -4.86 1.46
CA LEU A 206 0.49 -4.52 2.87
C LEU A 206 1.79 -4.05 3.54
N GLY A 207 2.76 -3.58 2.75
CA GLY A 207 4.03 -3.05 3.26
C GLY A 207 3.83 -1.80 4.12
N ARG A 208 2.95 -0.90 3.69
CA ARG A 208 2.61 0.35 4.40
C ARG A 208 1.61 0.15 5.55
N ALA A 209 0.97 -1.02 5.63
CA ALA A 209 -0.06 -1.28 6.61
C ALA A 209 0.47 -1.25 8.06
N GLY A 210 -0.41 -0.88 8.99
CA GLY A 210 -0.08 -0.73 10.40
C GLY A 210 -1.04 0.22 11.13
N LEU A 211 -0.68 0.59 12.36
CA LEU A 211 -1.44 1.58 13.12
C LEU A 211 -1.18 2.98 12.59
N ALA A 212 -2.20 3.60 12.00
CA ALA A 212 -2.13 4.97 11.47
C ALA A 212 -3.47 5.70 11.68
N ASP A 213 -3.51 7.00 11.40
CA ASP A 213 -4.75 7.76 11.46
C ASP A 213 -5.77 7.27 10.42
N GLU A 214 -7.06 7.29 10.77
CA GLU A 214 -8.14 6.89 9.85
C GLU A 214 -8.15 7.68 8.53
N PHE A 215 -7.63 8.93 8.55
CA PHE A 215 -7.54 9.74 7.36
C PHE A 215 -6.43 9.33 6.40
N VAL A 216 -5.56 8.38 6.74
CA VAL A 216 -4.64 7.81 5.74
C VAL A 216 -5.45 7.13 4.64
N ASP A 217 -6.23 6.10 4.97
CA ASP A 217 -6.99 5.36 3.96
C ASP A 217 -8.16 6.15 3.38
N ILE A 218 -8.83 7.00 4.17
CA ILE A 218 -9.93 7.84 3.68
C ILE A 218 -9.46 8.78 2.57
N SER A 219 -8.24 9.32 2.68
CA SER A 219 -7.71 10.26 1.68
C SER A 219 -7.37 9.57 0.38
N PHE A 220 -6.79 8.37 0.45
CA PHE A 220 -6.55 7.54 -0.74
C PHE A 220 -7.86 7.16 -1.43
N VAL A 221 -8.87 6.72 -0.67
CA VAL A 221 -10.18 6.39 -1.23
C VAL A 221 -10.82 7.60 -1.92
N GLU A 222 -10.72 8.78 -1.30
CA GLU A 222 -11.25 10.00 -1.90
C GLU A 222 -10.53 10.37 -3.20
N ARG A 223 -9.18 10.28 -3.22
CA ARG A 223 -8.36 10.47 -4.42
C ARG A 223 -8.74 9.49 -5.53
N CYS A 224 -8.77 8.18 -5.25
CA CYS A 224 -9.14 7.16 -6.23
C CYS A 224 -10.57 7.33 -6.75
N LEU A 225 -11.54 7.68 -5.89
CA LEU A 225 -12.91 7.95 -6.36
C LEU A 225 -13.01 9.17 -7.28
N ARG A 226 -12.18 10.18 -7.06
CA ARG A 226 -12.09 11.37 -7.91
C ARG A 226 -11.48 11.04 -9.28
N GLU A 227 -10.47 10.17 -9.30
CA GLU A 227 -9.71 9.78 -10.50
C GLU A 227 -10.42 8.70 -11.33
N ASP A 228 -10.91 7.64 -10.69
CA ASP A 228 -11.41 6.43 -11.36
C ASP A 228 -12.93 6.44 -11.58
N ALA A 229 -13.65 7.32 -10.87
CA ALA A 229 -15.09 7.51 -11.02
C ALA A 229 -15.42 8.96 -11.36
N SER A 230 -15.74 9.78 -10.37
CA SER A 230 -16.09 11.17 -10.59
C SER A 230 -15.98 12.02 -9.32
N GLU A 231 -15.74 13.31 -9.54
CA GLU A 231 -15.75 14.36 -8.50
C GLU A 231 -17.04 14.36 -7.65
N GLU A 232 -18.21 14.08 -8.24
CA GLU A 232 -19.46 13.99 -7.48
C GLU A 232 -19.48 12.73 -6.60
N THR A 233 -18.96 11.61 -7.07
CA THR A 233 -18.86 10.37 -6.30
C THR A 233 -17.91 10.53 -5.10
N ALA A 234 -16.77 11.19 -5.27
CA ALA A 234 -15.88 11.55 -4.16
C ALA A 234 -16.58 12.46 -3.13
N LYS A 235 -17.33 13.47 -3.58
CA LYS A 235 -18.16 14.33 -2.69
C LYS A 235 -19.24 13.55 -1.96
N ILE A 236 -19.88 12.60 -2.63
CA ILE A 236 -20.86 11.71 -2.00
C ILE A 236 -20.17 10.89 -0.90
N PHE A 237 -19.00 10.30 -1.17
CA PHE A 237 -18.21 9.58 -0.17
C PHE A 237 -17.94 10.43 1.08
N LEU A 238 -17.38 11.63 0.91
CA LEU A 238 -17.08 12.54 2.02
C LEU A 238 -18.31 12.92 2.85
N LYS A 239 -19.46 13.16 2.19
CA LYS A 239 -20.73 13.47 2.88
C LYS A 239 -21.24 12.32 3.77
N HIS A 240 -20.80 11.09 3.54
CA HIS A 240 -21.16 9.93 4.38
C HIS A 240 -20.24 9.76 5.60
N LEU A 241 -19.09 10.44 5.64
CA LEU A 241 -18.21 10.41 6.81
C LEU A 241 -18.89 11.10 8.00
N LYS A 242 -18.74 10.52 9.20
CA LYS A 242 -19.33 11.10 10.42
C LYS A 242 -18.71 12.45 10.77
N ASN A 243 -17.42 12.62 10.49
CA ASN A 243 -16.67 13.83 10.79
C ASN A 243 -15.56 13.98 9.75
N ASP A 244 -15.85 14.70 8.67
CA ASP A 244 -14.87 14.96 7.63
C ASP A 244 -13.83 16.01 8.07
N ARG A 245 -12.56 15.81 7.69
CA ARG A 245 -11.41 16.66 8.08
C ARG A 245 -10.52 16.94 6.87
N PRO A 246 -10.80 18.01 6.09
CA PRO A 246 -9.99 18.38 4.93
C PRO A 246 -8.53 18.65 5.27
N ASP A 247 -8.25 19.20 6.45
CA ASP A 247 -6.89 19.44 6.94
C ASP A 247 -6.10 18.14 7.09
N LYS A 248 -6.72 17.08 7.61
CA LYS A 248 -6.12 15.76 7.69
C LYS A 248 -5.96 15.13 6.31
N ARG A 249 -6.96 15.25 5.43
CA ARG A 249 -6.87 14.66 4.09
C ARG A 249 -5.68 15.20 3.32
N ASN A 250 -5.56 16.52 3.27
CA ASN A 250 -4.46 17.17 2.59
C ASN A 250 -3.11 16.83 3.24
N TYR A 251 -3.05 16.73 4.58
CA TYR A 251 -1.84 16.34 5.29
C TYR A 251 -1.36 14.93 4.86
N PHE A 252 -2.25 13.94 4.85
CA PHE A 252 -1.86 12.56 4.52
C PHE A 252 -1.60 12.33 3.03
N LEU A 253 -2.27 13.05 2.14
CA LEU A 253 -1.91 13.06 0.72
C LEU A 253 -0.51 13.66 0.51
N LYS A 254 -0.20 14.81 1.12
CA LYS A 254 1.15 15.40 1.07
C LYS A 254 2.23 14.47 1.64
N LEU A 255 1.90 13.73 2.69
CA LEU A 255 2.84 12.76 3.29
C LEU A 255 3.09 11.57 2.36
N ASP A 256 2.10 11.20 1.55
CA ASP A 256 2.24 10.14 0.54
C ASP A 256 3.24 10.54 -0.55
N GLU A 257 3.23 11.80 -0.99
CA GLU A 257 4.19 12.36 -1.97
C GLU A 257 5.67 12.22 -1.55
N LEU A 258 5.94 11.89 -0.28
CA LEU A 258 7.29 11.72 0.26
C LEU A 258 7.74 10.25 0.38
N ASN A 259 7.05 9.30 -0.24
CA ASN A 259 7.34 7.87 -0.12
C ASN A 259 7.27 7.11 -1.43
#